data_AF-A0A388LX55-F1
#
_entry.id   AF-A0A388LX55-F1
#
_cell.length_a   1.000
_cell.length_b   1.000
_cell.length_c   1.000
_cell.angle_alpha   90.00
_cell.angle_beta   90.00
_cell.angle_gamma   90.00
#
_symmetry.space_group_name_H-M   'P 1'
#
loop_
_entity.id
_entity.type
_entity.pdbx_description
1 polymer ?
#
loop_
_entity_poly.entity_id
_entity_poly.type
_entity_poly.pdbx_seq_one_letter_code
_entity_poly.pdbx_strand_id
1 'polypeptide(L)'
;MLFSTVGYHWRLGVVGRRVAFMPDIPSGGGLPRKLMEEFRKKFLGSYAPLTIVFDGAKNLYSIQELRAPMSEVISFGEDGRPPKEYKIEVKQASRFDLNELIRFFQDSSRQLPQNILQSLEVALREVPAIKYVNVGRFFFDPIFGHTGMGGGLVSFNGFFQSLRPCQQGLMVNIDAKGENRTASAILILRSSKF
;
A
#
# COMPACT_ATOMS: atom_id res chain seq x y z
N MET A 1 -46.08 15.64 4.71
CA MET A 1 -45.47 15.09 3.49
C MET A 1 -44.06 14.65 3.85
N LEU A 2 -43.88 13.35 4.09
CA LEU A 2 -42.61 12.73 4.50
C LEU A 2 -41.69 12.64 3.28
N PHE A 3 -40.56 13.35 3.29
CA PHE A 3 -39.44 13.01 2.44
C PHE A 3 -38.47 12.18 3.27
N SER A 4 -38.53 10.86 3.10
CA SER A 4 -37.47 9.96 3.52
C SER A 4 -36.25 10.24 2.64
N THR A 5 -35.29 10.98 3.17
CA THR A 5 -33.95 11.00 2.60
C THR A 5 -33.34 9.65 2.92
N VAL A 6 -33.35 8.74 1.95
CA VAL A 6 -32.55 7.51 1.97
C VAL A 6 -31.10 7.96 2.08
N GLY A 7 -30.60 7.99 3.31
CA GLY A 7 -29.26 8.44 3.63
C GLY A 7 -28.26 7.45 3.08
N TYR A 8 -27.74 7.72 1.88
CA TYR A 8 -26.47 7.16 1.42
C TYR A 8 -25.34 7.76 2.26
N HIS A 9 -25.26 7.38 3.53
CA HIS A 9 -24.04 7.52 4.31
C HIS A 9 -23.05 6.52 3.71
N TRP A 10 -22.21 6.97 2.79
CA TRP A 10 -20.99 6.24 2.46
C TRP A 10 -20.16 6.20 3.74
N ARG A 11 -20.28 5.13 4.54
CA ARG A 11 -19.27 4.84 5.55
C ARG A 11 -17.98 4.61 4.79
N LEU A 12 -17.06 5.58 4.82
CA LEU A 12 -15.72 5.43 4.29
C LEU A 12 -15.07 4.29 5.08
N GLY A 13 -15.07 3.10 4.51
CA GLY A 13 -14.57 1.87 5.13
C GLY A 13 -13.39 1.34 4.35
N VAL A 14 -12.45 0.73 5.06
CA VAL A 14 -11.37 -0.04 4.43
C VAL A 14 -11.64 -1.51 4.67
N VAL A 15 -11.67 -2.31 3.61
CA VAL A 15 -11.83 -3.76 3.72
C VAL A 15 -10.46 -4.41 3.66
N GLY A 16 -10.04 -5.02 4.77
CA GLY A 16 -8.81 -5.80 4.86
C GLY A 16 -9.04 -7.23 4.36
N ARG A 17 -8.12 -7.72 3.54
CA ARG A 17 -8.14 -9.07 2.96
C ARG A 17 -6.80 -9.75 3.13
N ARG A 18 -6.87 -11.08 3.26
CA ARG A 18 -5.69 -11.94 3.29
C ARG A 18 -5.44 -12.51 1.90
N VAL A 19 -4.20 -12.40 1.45
CA VAL A 19 -3.69 -12.98 0.22
C VAL A 19 -2.90 -14.25 0.56
N ALA A 20 -3.17 -15.32 -0.17
CA ALA A 20 -2.40 -16.56 -0.11
C ALA A 20 -1.87 -16.90 -1.52
N PHE A 21 -0.61 -17.33 -1.57
CA PHE A 21 0.05 -17.81 -2.79
C PHE A 21 0.25 -19.33 -2.68
N MET A 22 0.02 -20.04 -3.78
CA MET A 22 0.29 -21.47 -3.90
C MET A 22 1.12 -21.71 -5.17
N PRO A 23 2.35 -22.25 -5.05
CA PRO A 23 3.05 -22.58 -3.81
C PRO A 23 3.31 -21.35 -2.92
N ASP A 24 3.55 -21.55 -1.62
CA ASP A 24 3.88 -20.46 -0.71
C ASP A 24 5.19 -19.80 -1.16
N ILE A 25 5.19 -18.46 -1.17
CA ILE A 25 6.35 -17.66 -1.59
C ILE A 25 6.81 -16.80 -0.41
N PRO A 26 8.13 -16.60 -0.25
CA PRO A 26 8.64 -15.71 0.79
C PRO A 26 8.07 -14.31 0.60
N SER A 27 7.78 -13.66 1.72
CA SER A 27 7.42 -12.23 1.72
C SER A 27 8.66 -11.41 1.37
N GLY A 28 8.54 -10.46 0.44
CA GLY A 28 9.68 -9.69 -0.07
C GLY A 28 10.23 -10.21 -1.40
N GLY A 29 11.30 -9.59 -1.91
CA GLY A 29 11.98 -10.03 -3.14
C GLY A 29 11.25 -9.71 -4.46
N GLY A 30 10.25 -8.83 -4.44
CA GLY A 30 9.57 -8.33 -5.64
C GLY A 30 8.54 -9.28 -6.26
N LEU A 31 8.76 -10.60 -6.23
CA LEU A 31 7.87 -11.60 -6.83
C LEU A 31 6.39 -11.48 -6.39
N PRO A 32 6.05 -11.33 -5.10
CA PRO A 32 4.65 -11.18 -4.69
C PRO A 32 3.96 -9.97 -5.34
N ARG A 33 4.69 -8.87 -5.53
CA ARG A 33 4.16 -7.66 -6.19
C ARG A 33 3.96 -7.89 -7.69
N LYS A 34 4.91 -8.51 -8.38
CA LYS A 34 4.78 -8.87 -9.80
C LYS A 34 3.57 -9.78 -10.03
N LEU A 35 3.38 -10.80 -9.19
CA LEU A 35 2.22 -11.69 -9.25
C LEU A 35 0.91 -10.94 -8.99
N MET A 36 0.89 -10.03 -8.02
CA MET A 36 -0.28 -9.18 -7.73
C MET A 36 -0.60 -8.22 -8.89
N GLU A 37 0.40 -7.73 -9.62
CA GLU A 37 0.20 -6.91 -10.82
C GLU A 37 -0.47 -7.71 -11.94
N GLU A 38 -0.02 -8.94 -12.19
CA GLU A 38 -0.68 -9.82 -13.17
C GLU A 38 -2.10 -10.20 -12.74
N PHE A 39 -2.29 -10.50 -11.45
CA PHE A 39 -3.63 -10.71 -10.88
C PHE A 39 -4.56 -9.52 -11.13
N ARG A 40 -4.07 -8.30 -10.86
CA ARG A 40 -4.79 -7.04 -11.09
C ARG A 40 -5.19 -6.85 -12.54
N LYS A 41 -4.27 -7.07 -13.48
CA LYS A 41 -4.54 -6.95 -14.91
C LYS A 41 -5.66 -7.88 -15.35
N LYS A 42 -5.63 -9.13 -14.87
CA LYS A 42 -6.63 -10.16 -15.23
C LYS A 42 -8.00 -9.88 -14.60
N PHE A 43 -8.06 -9.39 -13.35
CA PHE A 43 -9.30 -9.28 -12.60
C PHE A 43 -9.96 -7.89 -12.56
N LEU A 44 -9.18 -6.81 -12.63
CA LEU A 44 -9.66 -5.43 -12.40
C LEU A 44 -9.50 -4.52 -13.61
N GLY A 45 -8.80 -4.96 -14.66
CA GLY A 45 -8.48 -4.12 -15.82
C GLY A 45 -7.69 -2.86 -15.44
N SER A 46 -7.85 -1.79 -16.23
CA SER A 46 -7.06 -0.54 -16.12
C SER A 46 -7.31 0.29 -14.85
N TYR A 47 -8.34 0.00 -14.04
CA TYR A 47 -8.67 0.74 -12.81
C TYR A 47 -8.05 0.14 -11.52
N ALA A 48 -7.19 -0.87 -11.67
CA ALA A 48 -6.66 -1.66 -10.56
C ALA A 48 -5.90 -0.89 -9.45
N PRO A 49 -4.99 0.06 -9.72
CA PRO A 49 -4.16 0.67 -8.66
C PRO A 49 -4.95 1.65 -7.77
N LEU A 50 -6.12 2.12 -8.21
CA LEU A 50 -6.98 3.01 -7.42
C LEU A 50 -8.03 2.24 -6.60
N THR A 51 -8.19 0.94 -6.85
CA THR A 51 -9.25 0.13 -6.24
C THR A 51 -8.71 -0.77 -5.12
N ILE A 52 -7.49 -1.29 -5.28
CA ILE A 52 -6.85 -2.19 -4.31
C ILE A 52 -5.38 -1.82 -4.07
N VAL A 53 -4.93 -1.93 -2.84
CA VAL A 53 -3.54 -1.69 -2.42
C VAL A 53 -3.00 -2.94 -1.74
N PHE A 54 -1.72 -3.27 -1.95
CA PHE A 54 -1.12 -4.52 -1.51
C PHE A 54 0.20 -4.26 -0.79
N ASP A 55 0.37 -4.90 0.36
CA ASP A 55 1.56 -4.68 1.21
C ASP A 55 2.84 -5.34 0.66
N GLY A 56 2.72 -6.20 -0.35
CA GLY A 56 3.83 -6.97 -0.91
C GLY A 56 4.05 -8.32 -0.22
N ALA A 57 3.13 -8.71 0.67
CA ALA A 57 3.18 -9.94 1.44
C ALA A 57 1.80 -10.61 1.48
N LYS A 58 1.00 -10.40 2.53
CA LYS A 58 -0.24 -11.16 2.78
C LYS A 58 -1.46 -10.28 2.98
N ASN A 59 -1.32 -8.95 2.92
CA ASN A 59 -2.42 -8.03 3.19
C ASN A 59 -2.78 -7.20 1.96
N LEU A 60 -4.06 -7.23 1.60
CA LEU A 60 -4.65 -6.44 0.54
C LEU A 60 -5.78 -5.59 1.14
N TYR A 61 -5.84 -4.32 0.78
CA TYR A 61 -6.86 -3.40 1.25
C TYR A 61 -7.61 -2.80 0.06
N SER A 62 -8.89 -2.50 0.24
CA SER A 62 -9.70 -1.80 -0.76
C SER A 62 -10.70 -0.86 -0.10
N ILE A 63 -11.10 0.17 -0.83
CA ILE A 63 -12.17 1.09 -0.40
C ILE A 63 -13.56 0.48 -0.68
N GLN A 64 -13.68 -0.29 -1.76
CA GLN A 64 -14.95 -0.93 -2.15
C GLN A 64 -14.98 -2.41 -1.77
N GLU A 65 -16.18 -2.95 -1.55
CA GLU A 65 -16.37 -4.39 -1.44
C GLU A 65 -16.11 -5.06 -2.80
N LEU A 66 -14.99 -5.79 -2.89
CA LEU A 66 -14.76 -6.77 -3.93
C LEU A 66 -15.60 -8.02 -3.63
N ARG A 67 -16.19 -8.61 -4.67
CA ARG A 67 -16.89 -9.91 -4.58
C ARG A 67 -15.87 -11.01 -4.25
N ALA A 68 -15.69 -11.29 -2.96
CA ALA A 68 -14.84 -12.35 -2.45
C ALA A 68 -15.66 -13.63 -2.19
N PRO A 69 -15.04 -14.83 -2.18
CA PRO A 69 -13.63 -15.11 -2.43
C PRO A 69 -13.24 -14.94 -3.90
N MET A 70 -12.03 -14.45 -4.15
CA MET A 70 -11.43 -14.38 -5.50
C MET A 70 -10.25 -15.33 -5.56
N SER A 71 -10.15 -16.10 -6.63
CA SER A 71 -9.04 -17.02 -6.86
C SER A 71 -8.66 -16.99 -8.33
N GLU A 72 -7.37 -16.98 -8.61
CA GLU A 72 -6.87 -16.97 -9.99
C GLU A 72 -5.52 -17.67 -10.09
N VAL A 73 -5.27 -18.30 -11.24
CA VAL A 73 -3.96 -18.87 -11.57
C VAL A 73 -3.22 -17.91 -12.50
N ILE A 74 -2.02 -17.50 -12.06
CA ILE A 74 -1.12 -16.62 -12.80
C ILE A 74 0.09 -17.44 -13.26
N SER A 75 0.32 -17.46 -14.56
CA SER A 75 1.55 -18.01 -15.14
C SER A 75 2.59 -16.89 -15.21
N PHE A 76 3.70 -17.05 -14.48
CA PHE A 76 4.74 -16.02 -14.37
C PHE A 76 6.12 -16.65 -14.54
N GLY A 77 6.94 -16.07 -15.42
CA GLY A 77 8.32 -16.45 -15.67
C GLY A 77 9.23 -15.22 -15.71
N GLU A 78 10.46 -15.38 -15.25
CA GLU A 78 11.53 -14.39 -15.47
C GLU A 78 12.39 -14.84 -16.66
N ASP A 79 13.04 -13.89 -17.33
CA ASP A 79 13.79 -14.13 -18.56
C ASP A 79 14.74 -15.34 -18.43
N GLY A 80 14.62 -16.28 -19.37
CA GLY A 80 15.43 -17.49 -19.41
C GLY A 80 14.94 -18.66 -18.54
N ARG A 81 13.81 -18.53 -17.83
CA ARG A 81 13.17 -19.65 -17.11
C ARG A 81 11.77 -19.92 -17.66
N PRO A 82 11.35 -21.20 -17.73
CA PRO A 82 9.97 -21.52 -18.07
C PRO A 82 9.03 -20.91 -17.03
N PRO A 83 7.88 -20.37 -17.45
CA PRO A 83 6.93 -19.78 -16.54
C PRO A 83 6.38 -20.84 -15.59
N LYS A 84 6.15 -20.41 -14.34
CA LYS A 84 5.55 -21.23 -13.29
C LYS A 84 4.15 -20.72 -12.99
N GLU A 85 3.27 -21.64 -12.63
CA GLU A 85 1.92 -21.29 -12.21
C GLU A 85 1.90 -20.99 -10.71
N TYR A 86 1.23 -19.87 -10.37
CA TYR A 86 0.98 -19.45 -9.01
C TYR A 86 -0.52 -19.22 -8.86
N LYS A 87 -1.16 -19.97 -7.98
CA LYS A 87 -2.54 -19.69 -7.59
C LYS A 87 -2.55 -18.63 -6.51
N ILE A 88 -3.32 -17.58 -6.73
CA ILE A 88 -3.52 -16.46 -5.80
C ILE A 88 -4.95 -16.53 -5.29
N GLU A 89 -5.12 -16.61 -3.97
CA GLU A 89 -6.43 -16.56 -3.32
C GLU A 89 -6.54 -15.29 -2.46
N VAL A 90 -7.64 -14.56 -2.63
CA VAL A 90 -7.97 -13.36 -1.84
C VAL A 90 -9.26 -13.63 -1.05
N LYS A 91 -9.14 -13.59 0.28
CA LYS A 91 -10.25 -13.84 1.22
C LYS A 91 -10.49 -12.61 2.09
N GLN A 92 -11.75 -12.29 2.36
CA GLN A 92 -12.09 -11.23 3.31
C GLN A 92 -11.56 -11.59 4.70
N ALA A 93 -10.88 -10.65 5.36
CA ALA A 93 -10.31 -10.86 6.68
C ALA A 93 -10.90 -9.90 7.72
N SER A 94 -11.10 -8.64 7.35
CA SER A 94 -11.56 -7.60 8.27
C SER A 94 -12.27 -6.45 7.54
N ARG A 95 -13.07 -5.69 8.28
CA ARG A 95 -13.63 -4.41 7.86
C ARG A 95 -13.24 -3.36 8.88
N PHE A 96 -12.75 -2.23 8.42
CA PHE A 96 -12.32 -1.12 9.27
C PHE A 96 -13.20 0.10 9.04
N ASP A 97 -13.75 0.65 10.12
CA ASP A 97 -14.49 1.92 10.11
C ASP A 97 -13.49 3.07 10.28
N LEU A 98 -13.26 3.88 9.23
CA LEU A 98 -12.32 4.99 9.30
C LEU A 98 -12.70 6.05 10.35
N ASN A 99 -13.96 6.06 10.81
CA ASN A 99 -14.37 6.93 11.91
C ASN A 99 -13.68 6.57 13.24
N GLU A 100 -13.14 5.35 13.41
CA GLU A 100 -12.32 5.01 14.58
C GLU A 100 -11.07 5.89 14.65
N LEU A 101 -10.46 6.20 13.50
CA LEU A 101 -9.30 7.07 13.44
C LEU A 101 -9.69 8.53 13.73
N ILE A 102 -10.86 8.97 13.26
CA ILE A 102 -11.40 10.31 13.57
C ILE A 102 -11.64 10.44 15.08
N ARG A 103 -12.30 9.45 15.69
CA ARG A 103 -12.55 9.40 17.14
C ARG A 103 -11.24 9.41 17.95
N PHE A 104 -10.21 8.72 17.47
CA PHE A 104 -8.88 8.75 18.08
C PHE A 104 -8.27 10.17 18.09
N PHE A 105 -8.40 10.94 16.99
CA PHE A 105 -7.88 12.30 16.95
C PHE A 105 -8.67 13.31 17.79
N GLN A 106 -9.95 13.04 18.05
CA GLN A 106 -10.80 13.87 18.92
C GLN A 106 -10.58 13.61 20.41
N ASP A 107 -10.08 12.42 20.75
CA ASP A 107 -9.95 11.95 22.13
C ASP A 107 -8.68 11.13 22.27
N SER A 108 -7.63 11.77 22.79
CA SER A 108 -6.30 11.16 22.96
C SER A 108 -6.25 10.06 24.02
N SER A 109 -7.33 9.83 24.79
CA SER A 109 -7.43 8.68 25.68
C SER A 109 -7.71 7.36 24.93
N ARG A 110 -8.19 7.45 23.68
CA ARG A 110 -8.44 6.29 22.83
C ARG A 110 -7.14 5.68 22.32
N GLN A 111 -7.17 4.37 22.11
CA GLN A 111 -6.07 3.66 21.46
C GLN A 111 -6.07 3.94 19.95
N LEU A 112 -4.87 4.11 19.39
CA LEU A 112 -4.67 4.28 17.95
C LEU A 112 -5.11 3.01 17.20
N PRO A 113 -6.02 3.10 16.21
CA PRO A 113 -6.41 1.94 15.42
C PRO A 113 -5.30 1.54 14.44
N GLN A 114 -4.37 0.70 14.91
CA GLN A 114 -3.17 0.29 14.17
C GLN A 114 -3.49 -0.31 12.79
N ASN A 115 -4.53 -1.13 12.69
CA ASN A 115 -4.92 -1.75 11.43
C ASN A 115 -5.36 -0.72 10.37
N ILE A 116 -6.05 0.33 10.80
CA ILE A 116 -6.43 1.44 9.93
C ILE A 116 -5.19 2.19 9.48
N LEU A 117 -4.33 2.56 10.44
CA LEU A 117 -3.07 3.27 10.11
C LEU A 117 -2.21 2.46 9.15
N GLN A 118 -2.07 1.15 9.36
CA GLN A 118 -1.34 0.25 8.47
C GLN A 118 -1.96 0.22 7.07
N SER A 119 -3.29 0.16 6.96
CA SER A 119 -3.95 0.18 5.64
C SER A 119 -3.67 1.46 4.87
N LEU A 120 -3.65 2.61 5.57
CA LEU A 120 -3.30 3.90 5.00
C LEU A 120 -1.80 3.99 4.66
N GLU A 121 -0.92 3.41 5.48
CA GLU A 121 0.53 3.30 5.18
C GLU A 121 0.81 2.43 3.95
N VAL A 122 0.02 1.39 3.71
CA VAL A 122 0.12 0.56 2.49
C VAL A 122 -0.39 1.35 1.29
N ALA A 123 -1.53 2.03 1.42
CA ALA A 123 -2.07 2.88 0.35
C ALA A 123 -1.10 4.01 -0.05
N LEU A 124 -0.52 4.70 0.92
CA LEU A 124 0.47 5.75 0.69
C LEU A 124 1.69 5.23 -0.09
N ARG A 125 2.10 3.98 0.17
CA ARG A 125 3.28 3.37 -0.48
C ARG A 125 2.98 2.70 -1.81
N GLU A 126 1.71 2.54 -2.19
CA GLU A 126 1.32 1.76 -3.36
C GLU A 126 1.95 2.29 -4.65
N VAL A 127 1.72 3.56 -4.96
CA VAL A 127 2.24 4.20 -6.18
C VAL A 127 3.77 4.20 -6.25
N PRO A 128 4.52 4.65 -5.22
CA PRO A 128 5.98 4.64 -5.28
C PRO A 128 6.56 3.22 -5.25
N ALA A 129 5.88 2.22 -4.68
CA ALA A 129 6.32 0.82 -4.74
C ALA A 129 6.17 0.21 -6.13
N ILE A 130 5.29 0.75 -6.97
CA ILE A 130 5.16 0.36 -8.38
C ILE A 130 6.23 1.07 -9.24
N LYS A 131 6.54 2.33 -8.91
CA LYS A 131 7.42 3.17 -9.73
C LYS A 131 8.91 2.97 -9.48
N TYR A 132 9.30 2.65 -8.24
CA TYR A 132 10.70 2.68 -7.80
C TYR A 132 11.12 1.38 -7.15
N VAL A 133 12.43 1.14 -7.08
CA VAL A 133 12.96 0.02 -6.30
C VAL A 133 12.71 0.29 -4.82
N ASN A 134 11.94 -0.55 -4.16
CA ASN A 134 11.53 -0.34 -2.79
C ASN A 134 12.16 -1.36 -1.82
N VAL A 135 12.68 -0.87 -0.70
CA VAL A 135 13.14 -1.70 0.42
C VAL A 135 12.44 -1.23 1.70
N GLY A 136 11.43 -1.97 2.13
CA GLY A 136 10.60 -1.61 3.27
C GLY A 136 9.83 -0.29 3.06
N ARG A 137 10.34 0.81 3.63
CA ARG A 137 9.77 2.17 3.54
C ARG A 137 10.65 3.13 2.74
N PHE A 138 11.74 2.62 2.16
CA PHE A 138 12.66 3.37 1.31
C PHE A 138 12.38 3.08 -0.16
N PHE A 139 12.56 4.09 -1.01
CA PHE A 139 12.32 4.05 -2.44
C PHE A 139 13.52 4.67 -3.14
N PHE A 140 14.10 3.96 -4.10
CA PHE A 140 15.34 4.31 -4.79
C PHE A 140 15.15 4.26 -6.30
N ASP A 141 15.80 5.18 -6.99
CA ASP A 141 15.78 5.25 -8.45
C ASP A 141 16.95 6.11 -8.96
N PRO A 142 17.60 5.74 -10.10
CA PRO A 142 18.65 6.56 -10.70
C PRO A 142 18.26 8.02 -10.96
N ILE A 143 16.97 8.32 -11.17
CA ILE A 143 16.46 9.68 -11.38
C ILE A 143 16.66 10.59 -10.16
N PHE A 144 16.79 10.01 -8.97
CA PHE A 144 17.09 10.77 -7.74
C PHE A 144 18.58 11.08 -7.57
N GLY A 145 19.41 10.60 -8.50
CA GLY A 145 20.86 10.70 -8.47
C GLY A 145 21.51 9.39 -8.01
N HIS A 146 22.76 9.20 -8.43
CA HIS A 146 23.54 8.03 -8.09
C HIS A 146 25.03 8.36 -8.07
N THR A 147 25.81 7.61 -7.29
CA THR A 147 27.26 7.74 -7.23
C THR A 147 27.93 6.39 -7.42
N GLY A 148 28.97 6.33 -8.24
CA GLY A 148 29.83 5.16 -8.33
C GLY A 148 30.69 5.03 -7.08
N MET A 149 30.59 3.92 -6.37
CA MET A 149 31.38 3.64 -5.16
C MET A 149 32.72 2.93 -5.48
N GLY A 150 33.03 2.73 -6.76
CA GLY A 150 34.14 1.88 -7.20
C GLY A 150 33.81 0.38 -7.17
N GLY A 151 34.66 -0.45 -7.76
CA GLY A 151 34.49 -1.91 -7.74
C GLY A 151 33.23 -2.45 -8.44
N GLY A 152 32.63 -1.67 -9.35
CA GLY A 152 31.36 -2.03 -10.00
C GLY A 152 30.11 -1.76 -9.17
N LEU A 153 30.24 -1.11 -8.00
CA LEU A 153 29.12 -0.75 -7.14
C LEU A 153 28.61 0.67 -7.43
N VAL A 154 27.29 0.83 -7.38
CA VAL A 154 26.60 2.11 -7.53
C VAL A 154 25.68 2.32 -6.33
N SER A 155 25.75 3.48 -5.71
CA SER A 155 24.80 3.95 -4.70
C SER A 155 23.70 4.74 -5.39
N PHE A 156 22.43 4.37 -5.18
CA PHE A 156 21.28 5.11 -5.66
C PHE A 156 20.70 5.97 -4.54
N ASN A 157 20.39 7.23 -4.86
CA ASN A 157 19.62 8.08 -3.97
C ASN A 157 18.14 7.66 -3.97
N GLY A 158 17.42 8.16 -2.99
CA GLY A 158 16.04 7.82 -2.76
C GLY A 158 15.41 8.62 -1.63
N PHE A 159 14.29 8.12 -1.12
CA PHE A 159 13.61 8.71 0.03
C PHE A 159 12.97 7.64 0.90
N PHE A 160 12.90 7.93 2.18
CA PHE A 160 12.04 7.25 3.14
C PHE A 160 10.68 7.93 3.17
N GLN A 161 9.61 7.14 3.33
CA GLN A 161 8.30 7.69 3.69
C GLN A 161 7.56 6.85 4.74
N SER A 162 6.84 7.52 5.63
CA SER A 162 5.95 6.88 6.61
C SER A 162 4.75 7.76 6.94
N LEU A 163 3.66 7.14 7.39
CA LEU A 163 2.50 7.85 7.91
C LEU A 163 2.56 7.84 9.44
N ARG A 164 2.38 8.99 10.07
CA ARG A 164 2.48 9.17 11.52
C ARG A 164 1.22 9.85 12.05
N PRO A 165 0.60 9.35 13.12
CA PRO A 165 -0.40 10.11 13.86
C PRO A 165 0.28 11.26 14.61
N CYS A 166 -0.36 12.43 14.62
CA CYS A 166 0.03 13.59 15.40
C CYS A 166 -1.23 14.24 16.03
N GLN A 167 -1.03 15.23 16.91
CA GLN A 167 -2.15 15.93 17.57
C GLN A 167 -3.14 16.57 16.59
N GLN A 168 -2.70 16.91 15.38
CA GLN A 168 -3.51 17.59 14.36
C GLN A 168 -4.01 16.65 13.25
N GLY A 169 -3.91 15.33 13.43
CA GLY A 169 -4.33 14.34 12.43
C GLY A 169 -3.17 13.47 11.95
N LEU A 170 -3.14 13.17 10.65
CA LEU A 170 -2.09 12.37 10.04
C LEU A 170 -1.00 13.24 9.41
N MET A 171 0.22 12.76 9.49
CA MET A 171 1.41 13.37 8.94
C MET A 171 2.14 12.37 8.06
N VAL A 172 2.52 12.78 6.85
CA VAL A 172 3.47 12.03 6.03
C VAL A 172 4.86 12.56 6.35
N ASN A 173 5.70 11.69 6.89
CA ASN A 173 7.11 11.96 7.10
C ASN A 173 7.91 11.47 5.90
N ILE A 174 8.66 12.37 5.25
CA ILE A 174 9.51 12.09 4.09
C ILE A 174 10.95 12.46 4.46
N ASP A 175 11.91 11.58 4.19
CA ASP A 175 13.34 11.88 4.42
C ASP A 175 14.17 11.49 3.20
N ALA A 176 14.88 12.45 2.62
CA ALA A 176 15.80 12.20 1.51
C ALA A 176 16.96 11.33 1.99
N LYS A 177 17.25 10.29 1.21
CA LYS A 177 18.39 9.40 1.41
C LYS A 177 19.32 9.49 0.21
N GLY A 178 20.54 9.92 0.46
CA GLY A 178 21.60 9.97 -0.53
C GLY A 178 22.94 10.20 0.16
N GLU A 179 24.02 9.95 -0.56
CA GLU A 179 25.38 9.92 -0.01
C GLU A 179 25.80 11.23 0.68
N ASN A 180 25.31 12.38 0.20
CA ASN A 180 25.70 13.71 0.72
C ASN A 180 24.53 14.65 1.04
N ARG A 181 23.30 14.13 1.15
CA ARG A 181 22.11 14.94 1.46
C ARG A 181 21.12 14.17 2.33
N THR A 182 20.98 14.60 3.58
CA THR A 182 19.81 14.29 4.41
C THR A 182 18.96 15.55 4.47
N ALA A 183 17.72 15.44 3.99
CA ALA A 183 16.76 16.53 4.03
C ALA A 183 15.39 15.91 4.32
N SER A 184 14.79 16.27 5.45
CA SER A 184 13.50 15.75 5.86
C SER A 184 12.40 16.77 5.61
N ALA A 185 11.28 16.33 5.06
CA ALA A 185 10.08 17.12 4.85
C ALA A 185 8.90 16.45 5.56
N ILE A 186 8.09 17.28 6.22
CA ILE A 186 6.88 16.86 6.92
C ILE A 186 5.69 17.45 6.19
N LEU A 187 4.82 16.58 5.66
CA LEU A 187 3.55 16.99 5.08
C LEU A 187 2.41 16.65 6.05
N ILE A 188 1.71 17.67 6.53
CA ILE A 188 0.53 17.47 7.37
C ILE A 188 -0.68 17.29 6.45
N LEU A 189 -1.30 16.11 6.50
CA LEU A 189 -2.54 15.85 5.79
C LEU A 189 -3.69 16.42 6.63
N ARG A 190 -4.19 17.59 6.24
CA ARG A 190 -5.40 18.17 6.83
C ARG A 190 -6.60 17.87 5.96
N SER A 191 -7.69 17.38 6.57
CA SER A 191 -8.99 17.38 5.91
C SER A 191 -9.44 18.83 5.74
N SER A 192 -9.75 19.25 4.51
CA SER A 192 -10.38 20.55 4.26
C SER A 192 -11.84 20.47 4.72
N LYS A 193 -12.06 20.81 5.99
CA LYS A 193 -13.37 20.92 6.66
C LYS A 193 -14.10 19.57 6.86
N PHE A 194 -14.40 19.28 8.13
CA PHE A 194 -15.69 18.69 8.48
C PHE A 194 -16.71 19.82 8.55
#